data_AF-A0A1Y2EAR8-F1
#
_entry.id   AF-A0A1Y2EAR8-F1
#
_cell.length_a   1.000
_cell.length_b   1.000
_cell.length_c   1.000
_cell.angle_alpha   90.00
_cell.angle_beta   90.00
_cell.angle_gamma   90.00
#
_symmetry.space_group_name_H-M   'P 1'
#
loop_
_entity.id
_entity.type
_entity.pdbx_description
1 polymer ?
#
loop_
_entity_poly.entity_id
_entity_poly.type
_entity_poly.pdbx_seq_one_letter_code
_entity_poly.pdbx_strand_id
1 'polypeptide(L)'
;MAAFDRNFTFFTIPAAFILLFFPKVYSAILGRKYFNQADPRKYQPAVSKADDLDYKTKNRILRAEAAVANGLETISLYAAAVVAVNAADVDPKTANALSIVYLGTRVAYNIVYVILQDDPRWGMVRSVTWMGGIWIILAMFLLAGAAVY
;
A
#
# COMPACT_ATOMS: atom_id res chain seq x y z
N MET A 1 -23.08 -21.87 -4.77
CA MET A 1 -22.50 -20.87 -3.87
C MET A 1 -21.64 -19.95 -4.71
N ALA A 2 -21.94 -18.65 -4.76
CA ALA A 2 -21.12 -17.71 -5.53
C ALA A 2 -19.75 -17.57 -4.84
N ALA A 3 -18.68 -17.33 -5.60
CA ALA A 3 -17.33 -17.17 -5.03
C ALA A 3 -17.25 -16.07 -3.96
N PHE A 4 -18.15 -15.08 -4.03
CA PHE A 4 -18.24 -13.96 -3.10
C PHE A 4 -18.91 -14.30 -1.76
N ASP A 5 -19.60 -15.44 -1.66
CA ASP A 5 -20.24 -15.90 -0.42
C ASP A 5 -19.24 -16.56 0.54
N ARG A 6 -18.03 -16.91 0.05
CA ARG A 6 -16.95 -17.46 0.89
C ARG A 6 -16.07 -16.33 1.40
N ASN A 7 -15.76 -16.35 2.69
CA ASN A 7 -14.85 -15.39 3.27
C ASN A 7 -13.41 -15.65 2.80
N PHE A 8 -12.83 -14.71 2.06
CA PHE A 8 -11.44 -14.78 1.59
C PHE A 8 -10.57 -13.64 2.15
N THR A 9 -11.10 -12.84 3.08
CA THR A 9 -10.41 -11.66 3.63
C THR A 9 -9.05 -11.99 4.25
N PHE A 10 -8.86 -13.16 4.84
CA PHE A 10 -7.54 -13.55 5.34
C PHE A 10 -6.47 -13.64 4.24
N PHE A 11 -6.84 -13.98 3.00
CA PHE A 11 -5.91 -14.01 1.87
C PHE A 11 -5.55 -12.61 1.36
N THR A 12 -6.34 -11.59 1.70
CA THR A 12 -6.02 -10.22 1.29
C THR A 12 -4.92 -9.60 2.15
N ILE A 13 -4.65 -10.13 3.36
CA ILE A 13 -3.52 -9.72 4.20
C ILE A 13 -2.17 -10.01 3.50
N PRO A 14 -1.82 -11.27 3.15
CA PRO A 14 -0.58 -11.55 2.43
C PRO A 14 -0.58 -10.90 1.04
N ALA A 15 -1.72 -10.76 0.37
CA ALA A 15 -1.80 -10.02 -0.88
C ALA A 15 -1.41 -8.54 -0.70
N ALA A 16 -1.92 -7.86 0.33
CA ALA A 16 -1.55 -6.48 0.67
C ALA A 16 -0.07 -6.36 1.04
N PHE A 17 0.46 -7.34 1.78
CA PHE A 17 1.87 -7.40 2.15
C PHE A 17 2.79 -7.59 0.94
N ILE A 18 2.42 -8.42 -0.04
CA ILE A 18 3.19 -8.53 -1.29
C ILE A 18 3.05 -7.23 -2.10
N LEU A 19 1.84 -6.67 -2.16
CA LEU A 19 1.51 -5.49 -2.95
C LEU A 19 2.36 -4.26 -2.55
N LEU A 20 2.63 -4.06 -1.26
CA LEU A 20 3.43 -2.93 -0.80
C LEU A 20 4.91 -3.00 -1.24
N PHE A 21 5.42 -4.15 -1.68
CA PHE A 21 6.79 -4.29 -2.17
C PHE A 21 6.94 -4.05 -3.69
N PHE A 22 5.87 -3.94 -4.47
CA PHE A 22 6.01 -3.62 -5.90
C PHE A 22 6.79 -2.32 -6.17
N PRO A 23 6.56 -1.21 -5.44
CA PRO A 23 7.40 -0.03 -5.58
C PRO A 23 8.87 -0.32 -5.22
N LYS A 24 9.14 -1.18 -4.23
CA LYS A 24 10.52 -1.57 -3.88
C LYS A 24 11.23 -2.25 -5.05
N VAL A 25 10.54 -3.17 -5.73
CA VAL A 25 11.07 -3.85 -6.93
C VAL A 25 11.36 -2.84 -8.03
N TYR A 26 10.42 -1.92 -8.28
CA TYR A 26 10.59 -0.84 -9.26
C TYR A 26 11.81 0.05 -8.95
N SER A 27 11.95 0.47 -7.70
CA SER A 27 13.11 1.21 -7.19
C SER A 27 14.40 0.44 -7.41
N ALA A 28 14.46 -0.83 -7.02
CA ALA A 28 15.66 -1.65 -7.12
C ALA A 28 16.12 -1.88 -8.56
N ILE A 29 15.19 -1.99 -9.51
CA ILE A 29 15.51 -2.10 -10.94
C ILE A 29 16.17 -0.82 -11.45
N LEU A 30 15.62 0.34 -11.12
CA LEU A 30 16.12 1.63 -11.60
C LEU A 30 17.39 2.11 -10.89
N GLY A 31 17.51 1.84 -9.59
CA GLY A 31 18.62 2.28 -8.76
C GLY A 31 19.68 1.21 -8.50
N ARG A 32 19.67 0.08 -9.23
CA ARG A 32 20.53 -1.09 -8.97
C ARG A 32 22.00 -0.74 -8.73
N LYS A 33 22.55 0.22 -9.48
CA LYS A 33 23.94 0.71 -9.37
C LYS A 33 24.28 1.27 -7.99
N TYR A 34 23.30 1.87 -7.29
CA TYR A 34 23.48 2.51 -5.98
C TYR A 34 23.15 1.57 -4.82
N PHE A 35 22.72 0.34 -5.10
CA PHE A 35 22.38 -0.63 -4.08
C PHE A 35 23.62 -1.34 -3.55
N ASN A 36 24.03 -0.98 -2.33
CA ASN A 36 25.09 -1.68 -1.60
C ASN A 36 24.47 -2.66 -0.60
N GLN A 37 24.65 -3.96 -0.82
CA GLN A 37 24.11 -5.00 0.06
C GLN A 37 24.73 -4.98 1.47
N ALA A 38 25.97 -4.50 1.61
CA ALA A 38 26.62 -4.36 2.92
C ALA A 38 26.08 -3.15 3.72
N ASP A 39 25.42 -2.20 3.06
CA ASP A 39 24.83 -1.02 3.71
C ASP A 39 23.52 -0.58 3.02
N PRO A 40 22.45 -1.38 3.15
CA PRO A 40 21.19 -1.14 2.44
C PRO A 40 20.50 0.16 2.88
N ARG A 41 20.81 0.68 4.08
CA ARG A 41 20.24 1.93 4.60
C ARG A 41 20.79 3.18 3.90
N LYS A 42 21.97 3.07 3.28
CA LYS A 42 22.54 4.18 2.48
C LYS A 42 22.01 4.27 1.05
N TYR A 43 21.11 3.37 0.65
CA TYR A 43 20.56 3.35 -0.69
C TYR A 43 19.88 4.66 -1.10
N GLN A 44 18.93 5.16 -0.29
CA GLN A 44 18.24 6.43 -0.57
C GLN A 44 19.20 7.63 -0.62
N PRO A 45 20.10 7.82 0.37
CA PRO A 45 21.15 8.85 0.27
C PRO A 45 22.02 8.76 -0.98
N ALA A 46 22.40 7.54 -1.40
CA ALA A 46 23.23 7.32 -2.58
C ALA A 46 22.49 7.74 -3.87
N VAL A 47 21.22 7.36 -4.01
CA VAL A 47 20.37 7.76 -5.13
C VAL A 47 20.17 9.29 -5.16
N SER A 48 19.92 9.92 -4.02
CA SER A 48 19.72 11.38 -3.95
C SER A 48 20.94 12.16 -4.44
N LYS A 49 22.15 11.68 -4.12
CA LYS A 49 23.43 12.29 -4.49
C LYS A 49 23.96 11.88 -5.88
N ALA A 50 23.22 11.05 -6.61
CA ALA A 50 23.64 10.59 -7.92
C ALA A 50 23.54 11.72 -8.96
N ASP A 51 24.66 12.16 -9.52
CA ASP A 51 24.67 13.20 -10.56
C ASP A 51 24.37 12.66 -11.96
N ASP A 52 24.51 11.35 -12.14
CA ASP A 52 24.27 10.63 -13.40
C ASP A 52 22.82 10.15 -13.59
N LEU A 53 21.95 10.33 -12.60
CA LEU A 53 20.51 10.07 -12.73
C LEU A 53 19.75 11.34 -13.12
N ASP A 54 18.89 11.23 -14.12
CA ASP A 54 17.95 12.29 -14.42
C ASP A 54 16.99 12.54 -13.23
N TYR A 55 16.53 13.80 -13.13
CA TYR A 55 15.69 14.26 -12.04
C TYR A 55 14.41 13.43 -11.85
N LYS A 56 13.78 13.01 -12.96
CA LYS A 56 12.52 12.27 -12.95
C LYS A 56 12.73 10.86 -12.40
N THR A 57 13.71 10.13 -12.91
CA THR A 57 14.08 8.79 -12.45
C THR A 57 14.47 8.80 -10.97
N LYS A 58 15.31 9.76 -10.57
CA LYS A 58 15.71 9.95 -9.16
C LYS A 58 14.49 10.11 -8.25
N ASN A 59 13.57 11.01 -8.58
CA ASN A 59 12.37 11.23 -7.78
C ASN A 59 11.41 10.04 -7.76
N ARG A 60 11.32 9.27 -8.85
CA ARG A 60 10.51 8.05 -8.89
C ARG A 60 11.08 6.98 -7.97
N ILE A 61 12.41 6.79 -7.95
CA ILE A 61 13.07 5.86 -7.00
C ILE A 61 12.79 6.28 -5.55
N LEU A 62 13.00 7.55 -5.22
CA LEU A 62 12.79 8.04 -3.85
C LEU A 62 11.33 7.93 -3.40
N ARG A 63 10.36 8.23 -4.28
CA ARG A 63 8.93 8.04 -3.99
C ARG A 63 8.55 6.57 -3.86
N ALA A 64 9.17 5.68 -4.63
CA ALA A 64 8.94 4.25 -4.51
C ALA A 64 9.41 3.69 -3.15
N GLU A 65 10.57 4.13 -2.64
CA GLU A 65 11.01 3.79 -1.28
C GLU A 65 10.05 4.36 -0.22
N ALA A 66 9.61 5.61 -0.39
CA ALA A 66 8.63 6.23 0.51
C ALA A 66 7.27 5.51 0.49
N ALA A 67 6.82 5.01 -0.67
CA ALA A 67 5.57 4.28 -0.81
C ALA A 67 5.60 2.93 -0.06
N VAL A 68 6.75 2.25 -0.05
CA VAL A 68 6.95 1.00 0.71
C VAL A 68 6.92 1.28 2.20
N ALA A 69 7.64 2.32 2.67
CA ALA A 69 7.62 2.74 4.07
C ALA A 69 6.19 3.05 4.53
N ASN A 70 5.42 3.82 3.75
CA ASN A 70 4.02 4.12 4.03
C ASN A 70 3.13 2.86 4.09
N GLY A 71 3.39 1.88 3.21
CA GLY A 71 2.70 0.59 3.27
C GLY A 71 2.98 -0.15 4.57
N LEU A 72 4.25 -0.19 5.01
CA LEU A 72 4.68 -0.85 6.24
C LEU A 72 4.11 -0.17 7.50
N GLU A 73 3.91 1.16 7.49
CA GLU A 73 3.28 1.90 8.59
C GLU A 73 1.79 1.55 8.78
N THR A 74 1.10 1.11 7.71
CA THR A 74 -0.37 0.95 7.70
C THR A 74 -0.84 -0.50 7.59
N ILE A 75 0.02 -1.43 7.18
CA ILE A 75 -0.35 -2.83 6.95
C ILE A 75 -0.81 -3.56 8.21
N SER A 76 -0.21 -3.25 9.37
CA SER A 76 -0.59 -3.84 10.65
C SER A 76 -2.01 -3.45 11.06
N LEU A 77 -2.38 -2.18 10.84
CA LEU A 77 -3.72 -1.68 11.11
C LEU A 77 -4.76 -2.32 10.19
N TYR A 78 -4.44 -2.53 8.90
CA TYR A 78 -5.29 -3.27 7.99
C TYR A 78 -5.47 -4.74 8.41
N ALA A 79 -4.38 -5.43 8.74
CA ALA A 79 -4.44 -6.82 9.19
C ALA A 79 -5.30 -6.97 10.45
N ALA A 80 -5.16 -6.04 11.41
CA ALA A 80 -5.99 -5.99 12.60
C ALA A 80 -7.47 -5.77 12.26
N ALA A 81 -7.79 -4.88 11.30
CA ALA A 81 -9.17 -4.64 10.86
C ALA A 81 -9.80 -5.87 10.19
N VAL A 82 -9.03 -6.59 9.36
CA VAL A 82 -9.46 -7.87 8.78
C VAL A 82 -9.75 -8.88 9.89
N VAL A 83 -8.85 -9.06 10.85
CA VAL A 83 -9.07 -9.98 11.98
C VAL A 83 -10.32 -9.57 12.77
N ALA A 84 -10.53 -8.28 13.02
CA ALA A 84 -11.66 -7.78 13.77
C ALA A 84 -13.02 -8.10 13.11
N VAL A 85 -13.17 -7.82 11.80
CA VAL A 85 -14.43 -8.13 11.09
C VAL A 85 -14.72 -9.63 11.04
N ASN A 86 -13.68 -10.46 10.98
CA ASN A 86 -13.83 -11.91 11.02
C ASN A 86 -14.21 -12.41 12.42
N ALA A 87 -13.59 -11.86 13.46
CA ALA A 87 -13.87 -12.24 14.84
C ALA A 87 -15.27 -11.81 15.29
N ALA A 88 -15.79 -10.71 14.74
CA ALA A 88 -17.14 -10.19 14.98
C ALA A 88 -18.21 -10.81 14.06
N ASP A 89 -17.86 -11.80 13.23
CA ASP A 89 -18.75 -12.48 12.28
C ASP A 89 -19.52 -11.50 11.35
N VAL A 90 -18.85 -10.42 10.92
CA VAL A 90 -19.41 -9.49 9.93
C VAL A 90 -19.67 -10.22 8.63
N ASP A 91 -20.80 -9.91 7.98
CA ASP A 91 -21.21 -10.50 6.70
C ASP A 91 -20.02 -10.63 5.71
N PRO A 92 -19.69 -11.86 5.24
CA PRO A 92 -18.55 -12.10 4.38
C PRO A 92 -18.56 -11.27 3.11
N LYS A 93 -19.73 -10.96 2.51
CA LYS A 93 -19.78 -10.15 1.28
C LYS A 93 -19.27 -8.75 1.54
N THR A 94 -19.70 -8.15 2.64
CA THR A 94 -19.28 -6.81 3.06
C THR A 94 -17.79 -6.79 3.38
N ALA A 95 -17.31 -7.75 4.17
CA ALA A 95 -15.89 -7.84 4.53
C ALA A 95 -14.99 -8.08 3.30
N ASN A 96 -15.39 -8.98 2.41
CA ASN A 96 -14.74 -9.25 1.13
C ASN A 96 -14.67 -7.99 0.25
N ALA A 97 -15.78 -7.26 0.09
CA ALA A 97 -15.84 -6.03 -0.69
C ALA A 97 -14.86 -4.98 -0.16
N LEU A 98 -14.90 -4.69 1.16
CA LEU A 98 -13.99 -3.73 1.78
C LEU A 98 -12.53 -4.14 1.62
N SER A 99 -12.21 -5.43 1.79
CA SER A 99 -10.86 -5.93 1.62
C SER A 99 -10.31 -5.76 0.20
N ILE A 100 -11.15 -5.99 -0.83
CA ILE A 100 -10.78 -5.78 -2.25
C ILE A 100 -10.62 -4.30 -2.54
N VAL A 101 -11.55 -3.45 -2.10
CA VAL A 101 -11.47 -2.00 -2.34
C VAL A 101 -10.21 -1.45 -1.67
N TYR A 102 -9.86 -1.92 -0.46
CA TYR A 102 -8.59 -1.56 0.18
C TYR A 102 -7.39 -1.90 -0.71
N LEU A 103 -7.28 -3.13 -1.23
CA LEU A 103 -6.20 -3.49 -2.16
C LEU A 103 -6.18 -2.57 -3.39
N GLY A 104 -7.36 -2.26 -3.95
CA GLY A 104 -7.52 -1.31 -5.05
C GLY A 104 -6.97 0.08 -4.72
N THR A 105 -7.27 0.62 -3.53
CA THR A 105 -6.72 1.91 -3.09
C THR A 105 -5.20 1.88 -2.97
N ARG A 106 -4.60 0.77 -2.53
CA ARG A 106 -3.14 0.61 -2.45
C ARG A 106 -2.48 0.54 -3.82
N VAL A 107 -3.09 -0.16 -4.78
CA VAL A 107 -2.64 -0.15 -6.19
C VAL A 107 -2.69 1.27 -6.74
N ALA A 108 -3.83 1.94 -6.60
CA ALA A 108 -4.02 3.31 -7.10
C ALA A 108 -3.03 4.30 -6.47
N TYR A 109 -2.88 4.26 -5.14
CA TYR A 109 -1.91 5.09 -4.41
C TYR A 109 -0.48 4.87 -4.94
N ASN A 110 -0.04 3.62 -5.08
CA ASN A 110 1.30 3.32 -5.57
C ASN A 110 1.54 3.86 -6.99
N ILE A 111 0.58 3.69 -7.90
CA ILE A 111 0.68 4.20 -9.28
C ILE A 111 0.70 5.73 -9.29
N VAL A 112 -0.24 6.36 -8.59
CA VAL A 112 -0.36 7.82 -8.55
C VAL A 112 0.91 8.43 -7.94
N TYR A 113 1.35 7.90 -6.79
CA TYR A 113 2.47 8.47 -6.08
C TYR A 113 3.79 8.25 -6.82
N VAL A 114 4.06 7.04 -7.29
CA VAL A 114 5.36 6.71 -7.87
C VAL A 114 5.47 7.19 -9.31
N ILE A 115 4.42 7.06 -10.12
CA ILE A 115 4.48 7.28 -11.57
C ILE A 115 3.83 8.61 -11.95
N LEU A 116 2.57 8.84 -11.58
CA LEU A 116 1.81 9.98 -12.11
C LEU A 116 2.21 11.33 -11.50
N GLN A 117 2.66 11.33 -10.24
CA GLN A 117 3.10 12.54 -9.54
C GLN A 117 4.45 13.10 -10.05
N ASP A 118 4.93 12.65 -11.21
CA ASP A 118 5.86 13.47 -11.99
C ASP A 118 5.23 14.82 -12.33
N ASP A 119 3.91 14.85 -12.55
CA ASP A 119 3.13 16.08 -12.57
C ASP A 119 2.59 16.36 -11.14
N PRO A 120 2.98 17.50 -10.52
CA PRO A 120 2.57 17.87 -9.17
C PRO A 120 1.04 17.88 -8.93
N ARG A 121 0.23 18.04 -9.98
CA ARG A 121 -1.24 18.07 -9.89
C ARG A 121 -1.82 16.76 -9.34
N TRP A 122 -1.13 15.64 -9.51
CA TRP A 122 -1.54 14.34 -8.97
C TRP A 122 -1.35 14.21 -7.45
N GLY A 123 -0.70 15.18 -6.80
CA GLY A 123 -0.47 15.16 -5.35
C GLY A 123 -1.75 15.06 -4.52
N MET A 124 -2.84 15.71 -4.97
CA MET A 124 -4.15 15.61 -4.30
C MET A 124 -4.77 14.22 -4.47
N VAL A 125 -4.69 13.65 -5.68
CA VAL A 125 -5.21 12.31 -5.98
C VAL A 125 -4.48 11.24 -5.15
N ARG A 126 -3.18 11.40 -4.94
CA ARG A 126 -2.41 10.54 -4.03
C ARG A 126 -2.99 10.60 -2.61
N SER A 127 -3.23 11.80 -2.09
CA SER A 127 -3.77 11.96 -0.73
C SER A 127 -5.16 11.33 -0.60
N VAL A 128 -6.03 11.53 -1.60
CA VAL A 128 -7.39 10.95 -1.62
C VAL A 128 -7.34 9.41 -1.67
N THR A 129 -6.51 8.83 -2.54
CA THR A 129 -6.37 7.36 -2.64
C THR A 129 -5.83 6.75 -1.35
N TRP A 130 -4.86 7.39 -0.70
CA TRP A 130 -4.37 6.97 0.61
C TRP A 130 -5.46 7.05 1.69
N MET A 131 -6.15 8.20 1.76
CA MET A 131 -7.16 8.46 2.78
C MET A 131 -8.37 7.53 2.62
N GLY A 132 -8.75 7.19 1.38
CA GLY A 132 -9.76 6.17 1.10
C GLY A 132 -9.37 4.80 1.69
N GLY A 133 -8.12 4.39 1.57
CA GLY A 133 -7.62 3.16 2.20
C GLY A 133 -7.75 3.19 3.73
N ILE A 134 -7.42 4.33 4.36
CA ILE A 134 -7.59 4.51 5.81
C ILE A 134 -9.06 4.45 6.21
N TRP A 135 -9.96 5.12 5.47
CA TRP A 135 -11.39 5.08 5.76
C TRP A 135 -11.97 3.67 5.66
N ILE A 136 -11.48 2.83 4.75
CA ILE A 136 -11.89 1.43 4.66
C ILE A 136 -11.47 0.64 5.90
N ILE A 137 -10.23 0.83 6.37
CA ILE A 137 -9.75 0.21 7.61
C ILE A 137 -10.65 0.63 8.79
N LEU A 138 -10.94 1.93 8.92
CA LEU A 138 -11.81 2.43 9.98
C LEU A 138 -13.23 1.88 9.87
N ALA A 139 -13.80 1.80 8.66
CA ALA A 139 -15.11 1.22 8.42
C ALA A 139 -15.17 -0.26 8.85
N MET A 140 -14.12 -1.04 8.59
CA MET A 140 -14.03 -2.43 9.05
C MET A 140 -14.07 -2.51 10.59
N PHE A 141 -13.32 -1.67 11.30
CA PHE A 141 -13.40 -1.62 12.77
C PHE A 141 -14.78 -1.20 13.28
N LEU A 142 -15.41 -0.21 12.65
CA LEU A 142 -16.75 0.25 13.04
C LEU A 142 -17.81 -0.84 12.81
N LEU A 143 -17.73 -1.57 11.70
CA LEU A 143 -18.62 -2.72 11.44
C LEU A 143 -18.40 -3.84 12.45
N ALA A 144 -17.15 -4.17 12.78
CA ALA A 144 -16.84 -5.16 13.80
C ALA A 144 -17.40 -4.75 15.16
N GLY A 145 -17.23 -3.47 15.55
CA GLY A 145 -17.79 -2.94 16.80
C GLY A 145 -19.31 -2.97 16.84
N ALA A 146 -19.98 -2.64 15.73
CA ALA A 146 -21.44 -2.67 15.62
C ALA A 146 -22.03 -4.09 15.63
N ALA A 147 -21.26 -5.11 15.26
CA ALA A 147 -21.71 -6.50 15.26
C ALA A 147 -21.64 -7.16 16.64
N VAL A 148 -20.86 -6.60 17.58
CA VAL A 148 -20.67 -7.16 18.93
C VAL A 148 -21.35 -6.35 20.04
N TYR A 149 -21.90 -5.17 19.71
CA TYR A 149 -22.66 -4.31 20.62
C TYR A 149 -24.16 -4.62 20.52
#